data_AF-A0A923R3K5-F1
#
_entry.id   AF-A0A923R3K5-F1
#
_cell.length_a   1.000
_cell.length_b   1.000
_cell.length_c   1.000
_cell.angle_alpha   90.00
_cell.angle_beta   90.00
_cell.angle_gamma   90.00
#
_symmetry.space_group_name_H-M   'P 1'
#
loop_
_entity.id
_entity.type
_entity.pdbx_description
1 polymer ?
#
loop_
_entity_poly.entity_id
_entity_poly.type
_entity_poly.pdbx_seq_one_letter_code
_entity_poly.pdbx_strand_id
1 'polypeptide(L)' 'VVAEYGYEAMMKGKTVAIHGTMNYILANAVRFTPRSIAVKIARKILSNPE' A
#
# COMPACT_ATOMS: atom_id res chain seq x y z
N VAL A 1 -3.46 7.59 -15.96
CA VAL A 1 -3.71 6.14 -15.83
C VAL A 1 -4.25 5.71 -14.47
N VAL A 2 -3.63 6.04 -13.33
CA VAL A 2 -4.16 5.64 -12.00
C VAL A 2 -5.54 6.24 -11.70
N ALA A 3 -5.74 7.54 -11.99
CA ALA A 3 -7.00 8.24 -11.71
C ALA A 3 -8.18 7.69 -12.54
N GLU A 4 -7.97 7.45 -13.83
CA GLU A 4 -8.94 6.85 -14.75
C GLU A 4 -9.33 5.42 -14.32
N TYR A 5 -8.34 4.59 -13.98
CA TYR A 5 -8.58 3.26 -13.44
C TYR A 5 -9.40 3.29 -12.14
N GLY A 6 -9.10 4.25 -11.25
CA GLY A 6 -9.86 4.47 -10.01
C GLY A 6 -11.31 4.87 -10.31
N TYR A 7 -11.52 5.77 -11.26
CA TYR A 7 -12.85 6.20 -11.68
C TYR A 7 -13.67 5.04 -12.27
N GLU A 8 -13.10 4.25 -13.18
CA GLU A 8 -13.80 3.09 -13.72
C GLU A 8 -14.13 2.04 -12.65
N ALA A 9 -13.21 1.77 -11.74
CA ALA A 9 -13.41 0.78 -10.69
C ALA A 9 -14.50 1.23 -9.71
N MET A 10 -14.57 2.53 -9.41
CA MET A 10 -15.64 3.15 -8.64
C MET A 10 -16.98 3.00 -9.35
N MET A 11 -17.06 3.28 -10.65
CA MET A 11 -18.28 3.10 -11.45
C MET A 11 -18.73 1.63 -11.52
N LYS A 12 -17.80 0.68 -11.39
CA LYS A 12 -18.07 -0.77 -11.29
C LYS A 12 -18.46 -1.22 -9.87
N GLY A 13 -18.60 -0.29 -8.92
CA GLY A 13 -18.99 -0.57 -7.52
C GLY A 13 -17.91 -1.21 -6.67
N LYS A 14 -16.64 -1.19 -7.10
CA LYS A 14 -15.54 -1.79 -6.33
C LYS A 14 -15.18 -0.91 -5.12
N THR A 15 -15.13 -1.51 -3.93
CA THR A 15 -14.76 -0.80 -2.69
C THR A 15 -13.30 -0.34 -2.66
N VAL A 16 -12.40 -1.09 -3.32
CA VAL A 16 -10.96 -0.78 -3.37
C VAL A 16 -10.43 -1.01 -4.79
N ALA A 17 -9.66 -0.04 -5.29
CA ALA A 17 -8.96 -0.14 -6.56
C ALA A 17 -7.47 0.12 -6.39
N ILE A 18 -6.65 -0.88 -6.68
CA ILE A 18 -5.19 -0.78 -6.68
C ILE A 18 -4.72 -0.94 -8.12
N HIS A 19 -4.08 0.09 -8.67
CA HIS A 19 -3.63 0.11 -10.05
C HIS A 19 -2.23 -0.51 -10.17
N GLY A 20 -2.08 -1.51 -11.03
CA GLY A 20 -0.81 -2.13 -11.38
C GLY A 20 -0.39 -3.29 -10.47
N THR A 21 0.28 -4.29 -11.06
CA THR A 21 0.66 -5.55 -10.40
C THR A 21 1.61 -5.33 -9.23
N MET A 22 2.61 -4.45 -9.38
CA MET A 22 3.57 -4.17 -8.31
C MET A 22 2.91 -3.53 -7.08
N ASN A 23 2.04 -2.53 -7.29
CA ASN A 23 1.30 -1.89 -6.21
C ASN A 23 0.35 -2.87 -5.53
N TYR A 24 -0.30 -3.75 -6.30
CA TYR A 24 -1.17 -4.79 -5.77
C TYR A 24 -0.40 -5.78 -4.88
N ILE A 25 0.78 -6.23 -5.31
CA ILE A 25 1.64 -7.12 -4.53
C ILE A 25 2.10 -6.42 -3.24
N LEU A 26 2.61 -5.19 -3.33
CA LEU A 26 3.07 -4.42 -2.16
C LEU A 26 1.94 -4.16 -1.15
N ALA A 27 0.78 -3.74 -1.62
CA ALA A 27 -0.37 -3.47 -0.77
C ALA A 27 -0.91 -4.74 -0.06
N ASN A 28 -0.71 -5.92 -0.64
CA ASN A 28 -1.06 -7.17 0.02
C ASN A 28 0.07 -7.74 0.89
N ALA A 29 1.33 -7.45 0.57
CA ALA A 29 2.48 -7.94 1.31
C ALA A 29 2.44 -7.55 2.79
N VAL A 30 1.92 -6.36 3.12
CA VAL A 30 1.77 -5.90 4.52
C VAL A 30 0.85 -6.79 5.36
N ARG A 31 -0.02 -7.62 4.75
CA ARG A 31 -0.88 -8.58 5.46
C ARG A 31 -0.09 -9.79 5.97
N PHE A 32 1.04 -10.10 5.33
CA PHE A 32 1.91 -11.23 5.66
C PHE A 32 3.13 -10.81 6.49
N THR A 33 3.46 -9.52 6.49
CA THR A 33 4.58 -8.97 7.27
C THR A 33 4.17 -8.82 8.75
N PRO A 34 4.94 -9.38 9.70
CA PRO A 34 4.70 -9.16 11.12
C PRO A 34 4.71 -7.67 11.50
N ARG A 35 3.74 -7.23 12.31
CA ARG A 35 3.64 -5.83 12.78
C ARG A 35 4.91 -5.31 13.45
N SER A 36 5.70 -6.20 14.08
CA SER A 36 6.97 -5.83 14.72
C SER A 36 8.00 -5.25 13.74
N ILE A 37 7.96 -5.65 12.47
CA ILE A 37 8.87 -5.15 11.44
C ILE A 37 8.53 -3.70 11.11
N ALA A 38 7.24 -3.36 10.95
CA ALA A 38 6.81 -1.98 10.72
C ALA A 38 7.27 -1.05 11.84
N VAL A 39 7.15 -1.48 13.10
CA VAL A 39 7.62 -0.71 14.27
C VAL A 39 9.15 -0.56 14.26
N LYS A 40 9.91 -1.61 13.91
CA LYS A 40 11.38 -1.54 13.80
C LYS A 40 11.82 -0.57 12.71
N ILE A 41 11.17 -0.59 11.54
CA ILE A 41 11.44 0.32 10.43
C ILE A 41 11.14 1.76 10.85
N ALA A 42 9.95 2.01 11.43
CA ALA A 42 9.56 3.33 11.92
C ALA A 42 10.56 3.87 12.95
N ARG A 43 11.00 3.03 13.90
CA ARG A 43 12.04 3.39 14.86
C ARG A 43 13.34 3.77 14.15
N LYS A 44 13.79 3.00 13.16
CA LYS A 44 15.02 3.31 12.42
C LYS A 44 14.92 4.65 11.68
N ILE A 45 13.78 4.95 11.06
CA ILE A 45 13.54 6.23 10.36
C ILE A 45 13.54 7.41 11.34
N LEU A 46 12.86 7.27 12.48
CA LEU A 46 12.72 8.34 13.47
C LEU A 46 13.97 8.52 14.36
N SER A 47 14.76 7.47 14.58
CA SER A 47 15.99 7.50 15.40
C SER A 47 17.22 7.98 14.65
N ASN A 48 17.07 8.23 13.35
CA ASN A 48 18.09 8.88 12.54
C ASN A 48 17.61 10.30 12.20
N PRO A 49 17.40 11.19 13.21
CA PRO A 49 17.35 12.60 12.90
C PRO A 49 18.73 12.96 12.34
N GLU A 50 18.73 13.59 11.17
CA GLU A 50 19.92 14.23 10.58
C GLU A 50 20.70 15.02 11.64
#